data_AF-A0A7J2U1E9-F1
#
_entry.id   AF-A0A7J2U1E9-F1
#
_cell.length_a   1.000
_cell.length_b   1.000
_cell.length_c   1.000
_cell.angle_alpha   90.00
_cell.angle_beta   90.00
_cell.angle_gamma   90.00
#
_symmetry.space_group_name_H-M   'P 1'
#
loop_
_entity.id
_entity.type
_entity.pdbx_description
1 polymer ?
#
loop_
_entity_poly.entity_id
_entity_poly.type
_entity_poly.pdbx_seq_one_letter_code
_entity_poly.pdbx_strand_id
1 'polypeptide(L)'
;MSAVSYNDVVESLLKLHKCYRVQGFLDMDIINRVDFFSKPRAALALAAMLWVINLAKRNIIGYSDIVAIERRIASFLVKSDASEIEFLKKLLELTPSRLGLDITSVSRRCMVDHQKLVDVIKLLNLIKEVISLAPIANQMQISESQKKSRTPCLNDDEMLPSTNAIADTLTKMIYSELENMKKLLDDPYFIHVMDIMGKKIKVGQLKPSDIVAFSLVILAILRYRKEMQVCIEPGIDVEALCRKIYNDLIYTGADPTTSDIYALYQELSMRSIIRK
;
A
#
# COMPACT_ATOMS: atom_id res chain seq x y z
N MET A 1 -20.81 -6.59 -8.86
CA MET A 1 -19.45 -6.76 -9.42
C MET A 1 -18.51 -7.12 -8.27
N SER A 2 -17.77 -8.23 -8.34
CA SER A 2 -16.74 -8.54 -7.34
C SER A 2 -15.60 -7.52 -7.46
N ALA A 3 -14.99 -7.17 -6.33
CA ALA A 3 -13.80 -6.33 -6.34
C ALA A 3 -12.63 -7.14 -6.93
N VAL A 4 -11.77 -6.49 -7.71
CA VAL A 4 -10.55 -7.13 -8.25
C VAL A 4 -9.47 -7.03 -7.19
N SER A 5 -8.89 -8.16 -6.77
CA SER A 5 -7.83 -8.18 -5.75
C SER A 5 -6.48 -7.70 -6.31
N TYR A 6 -5.52 -7.41 -5.43
CA TYR A 6 -4.17 -7.05 -5.86
C TYR A 6 -3.51 -8.17 -6.67
N ASN A 7 -3.67 -9.43 -6.24
CA ASN A 7 -3.09 -10.58 -6.91
C ASN A 7 -3.67 -10.79 -8.30
N ASP A 8 -4.98 -10.59 -8.50
CA ASP A 8 -5.62 -10.66 -9.81
C ASP A 8 -4.99 -9.68 -10.81
N VAL A 9 -4.68 -8.46 -10.35
CA VAL A 9 -4.03 -7.43 -11.16
C VAL A 9 -2.60 -7.84 -11.52
N VAL A 10 -1.82 -8.29 -10.55
CA VAL A 10 -0.43 -8.75 -10.78
C VAL A 10 -0.40 -9.89 -11.79
N GLU A 11 -1.28 -10.88 -11.65
CA GLU A 11 -1.36 -12.00 -12.59
C GLU A 11 -1.78 -11.56 -13.99
N SER A 12 -2.72 -10.61 -14.08
CA SER A 12 -3.14 -10.05 -15.37
C SER A 12 -2.00 -9.29 -16.06
N LEU A 13 -1.24 -8.48 -15.31
CA LEU A 13 -0.07 -7.74 -15.81
C LEU A 13 1.05 -8.69 -16.29
N LEU A 14 1.37 -9.71 -15.50
CA LEU A 14 2.36 -10.72 -15.89
C LEU A 14 1.91 -11.52 -17.12
N LYS A 15 0.62 -11.82 -17.23
CA LYS A 15 0.05 -12.50 -18.40
C LYS A 15 0.12 -11.63 -19.66
N LEU A 16 -0.20 -10.33 -19.54
CA LEU A 16 -0.06 -9.36 -20.64
C LEU A 16 1.40 -9.25 -21.09
N HIS A 17 2.31 -9.08 -20.14
CA HIS A 17 3.74 -9.00 -20.40
C HIS A 17 4.24 -10.23 -21.18
N LYS A 18 3.95 -11.44 -20.69
CA LYS A 18 4.30 -12.69 -21.37
C LYS A 18 3.67 -12.78 -22.77
N CYS A 19 2.40 -12.39 -22.90
CA CYS A 19 1.66 -12.42 -24.17
C CYS A 19 2.31 -11.51 -25.21
N TYR A 20 2.61 -10.26 -24.86
CA TYR A 20 3.24 -9.28 -25.75
C TYR A 20 4.64 -9.70 -26.16
N ARG A 21 5.40 -10.29 -25.24
CA ARG A 21 6.72 -10.85 -25.56
C ARG A 21 6.62 -11.97 -26.60
N VAL A 22 5.71 -12.92 -26.42
CA VAL A 22 5.50 -14.02 -27.38
C VAL A 22 5.04 -13.51 -28.75
N GLN A 23 4.31 -12.39 -28.78
CA GLN A 23 3.85 -11.76 -30.01
C GLN A 23 4.86 -10.82 -30.66
N GLY A 24 6.05 -10.66 -30.08
CA GLY A 24 7.10 -9.77 -30.61
C GLY A 24 6.81 -8.27 -30.42
N PHE A 25 5.88 -7.90 -29.53
CA PHE A 25 5.64 -6.51 -29.16
C PHE A 25 6.60 -6.00 -28.08
N LEU A 26 7.28 -6.91 -27.37
CA LEU A 26 8.28 -6.61 -26.35
C LEU A 26 9.51 -7.47 -26.58
N ASP A 27 10.68 -6.84 -26.66
CA ASP A 27 11.95 -7.53 -26.94
C ASP A 27 12.55 -8.23 -25.71
N MET A 28 12.18 -7.81 -24.50
CA MET A 28 12.74 -8.32 -23.25
C MET A 28 11.72 -8.35 -22.10
N ASP A 29 12.12 -9.00 -21.01
CA ASP A 29 11.37 -8.97 -19.76
C ASP A 29 11.51 -7.60 -19.09
N ILE A 30 10.42 -6.83 -19.08
CA ILE A 30 10.38 -5.48 -18.51
C ILE A 30 9.80 -5.43 -17.09
N ILE A 31 9.07 -6.48 -16.69
CA ILE A 31 8.54 -6.62 -15.33
C ILE A 31 8.64 -8.07 -14.85
N ASN A 32 9.03 -8.25 -13.59
CA ASN A 32 9.09 -9.55 -12.94
C ASN A 32 8.19 -9.59 -11.70
N ARG A 33 7.73 -10.79 -11.32
CA ARG A 33 6.91 -10.97 -10.11
C ARG A 33 7.61 -10.44 -8.85
N VAL A 34 8.93 -10.58 -8.76
CA VAL A 34 9.74 -10.07 -7.64
C VAL A 34 9.63 -8.54 -7.50
N ASP A 35 9.50 -7.82 -8.62
CA ASP A 35 9.44 -6.36 -8.60
C ASP A 35 8.22 -5.84 -7.83
N PHE A 36 7.09 -6.55 -7.89
CA PHE A 36 5.87 -6.21 -7.14
C PHE A 36 6.03 -6.39 -5.63
N PHE A 37 7.04 -7.17 -5.19
CA PHE A 37 7.30 -7.44 -3.78
C PHE A 37 8.53 -6.74 -3.24
N SER A 38 9.44 -6.28 -4.10
CA SER A 38 10.67 -5.60 -3.70
C SER A 38 10.60 -4.08 -3.80
N LYS A 39 9.49 -3.52 -4.32
CA LYS A 39 9.28 -2.08 -4.54
C LYS A 39 8.06 -1.59 -3.75
N PRO A 40 8.22 -1.35 -2.44
CA PRO A 40 7.09 -1.19 -1.54
C PRO A 40 6.24 0.04 -1.84
N ARG A 41 6.83 1.18 -2.22
CA ARG A 41 6.06 2.41 -2.49
C ARG A 41 5.29 2.29 -3.80
N ALA A 42 5.91 1.74 -4.84
CA ALA A 42 5.25 1.42 -6.09
C ALA A 42 4.09 0.42 -5.88
N ALA A 43 4.30 -0.61 -5.07
CA ALA A 43 3.27 -1.60 -4.77
C ALA A 43 2.07 -0.99 -4.01
N LEU A 44 2.33 -0.15 -3.01
CA LEU A 44 1.28 0.57 -2.28
C LEU A 44 0.55 1.61 -3.14
N ALA A 45 1.25 2.27 -4.07
CA ALA A 45 0.62 3.18 -5.04
C ALA A 45 -0.33 2.43 -5.99
N LEU A 46 0.07 1.25 -6.47
CA LEU A 46 -0.79 0.37 -7.28
C LEU A 46 -2.02 -0.10 -6.48
N ALA A 47 -1.83 -0.51 -5.23
CA ALA A 47 -2.92 -0.92 -4.34
C ALA A 47 -3.93 0.22 -4.10
N ALA A 48 -3.43 1.42 -3.78
CA ALA A 48 -4.28 2.60 -3.60
C ALA A 48 -5.07 2.94 -4.87
N MET A 49 -4.45 2.86 -6.05
CA MET A 49 -5.16 3.12 -7.31
C MET A 49 -6.18 2.04 -7.68
N LEU A 50 -5.89 0.78 -7.41
CA LEU A 50 -6.85 -0.30 -7.57
C LEU A 50 -8.08 -0.08 -6.69
N TRP A 51 -7.85 0.33 -5.45
CA TRP A 51 -8.92 0.68 -4.52
C TRP A 51 -9.76 1.87 -5.01
N VAL A 52 -9.13 2.93 -5.52
CA VAL A 52 -9.81 4.07 -6.16
C VAL A 52 -10.73 3.60 -7.29
N ILE A 53 -10.24 2.72 -8.18
CA ILE A 53 -11.04 2.15 -9.28
C ILE A 53 -12.26 1.42 -8.72
N ASN A 54 -12.09 0.62 -7.67
CA ASN A 54 -13.18 -0.13 -7.06
C ASN A 54 -14.23 0.77 -6.39
N LEU A 55 -13.80 1.87 -5.75
CA LEU A 55 -14.72 2.87 -5.19
C LEU A 55 -15.45 3.66 -6.28
N ALA A 56 -14.75 4.04 -7.35
CA ALA A 56 -15.34 4.78 -8.47
C ALA A 56 -16.41 3.95 -9.19
N LYS A 57 -16.20 2.64 -9.39
CA LYS A 57 -17.22 1.73 -9.94
C LYS A 57 -18.49 1.65 -9.11
N ARG A 58 -18.38 1.86 -7.80
CA ARG A 58 -19.50 1.85 -6.84
C ARG A 58 -20.12 3.25 -6.67
N ASN A 59 -19.64 4.25 -7.42
CA ASN A 59 -20.04 5.66 -7.30
C ASN A 59 -19.86 6.22 -5.87
N ILE A 60 -18.88 5.72 -5.12
CA ILE A 60 -18.59 6.19 -3.75
C ILE A 60 -17.74 7.47 -3.77
N ILE A 61 -16.88 7.61 -4.78
CA ILE A 61 -15.98 8.75 -4.96
C ILE A 61 -16.23 9.43 -6.30
N GLY A 62 -16.09 10.75 -6.33
CA GLY A 62 -16.19 11.56 -7.54
C GLY A 62 -14.83 11.86 -8.18
N TYR A 63 -14.85 12.55 -9.32
CA TYR A 63 -13.62 12.94 -10.03
C TYR A 63 -12.68 13.81 -9.18
N SER A 64 -13.23 14.73 -8.38
CA SER A 64 -12.43 15.57 -7.47
C SER A 64 -11.64 14.75 -6.44
N ASP A 65 -12.23 13.65 -5.96
CA ASP A 65 -11.57 12.76 -4.99
C ASP A 65 -10.46 11.96 -5.66
N ILE A 66 -10.68 11.49 -6.89
CA ILE A 66 -9.66 10.80 -7.69
C ILE A 66 -8.44 11.70 -7.88
N VAL A 67 -8.64 12.95 -8.32
CA VAL A 67 -7.55 13.92 -8.51
C VAL A 67 -6.81 14.22 -7.20
N ALA A 68 -7.53 14.33 -6.08
CA ALA A 68 -6.90 14.51 -4.77
C ALA A 68 -6.01 13.31 -4.40
N ILE A 69 -6.50 12.08 -4.62
CA ILE A 69 -5.75 10.86 -4.35
C ILE A 69 -4.54 10.72 -5.28
N GLU A 70 -4.67 11.06 -6.57
CA GLU A 70 -3.55 11.09 -7.52
C GLU A 70 -2.42 12.01 -7.05
N ARG A 71 -2.76 13.22 -6.57
CA ARG A 71 -1.78 14.18 -6.04
C ARG A 71 -1.08 13.66 -4.78
N ARG A 72 -1.81 13.01 -3.89
CA ARG A 72 -1.24 12.37 -2.69
C ARG A 72 -0.29 11.24 -3.04
N ILE A 73 -0.69 10.34 -3.94
CA ILE A 73 0.16 9.27 -4.44
C ILE A 73 1.41 9.84 -5.13
N ALA A 74 1.27 10.93 -5.90
CA ALA A 74 2.40 11.59 -6.54
C ALA A 74 3.41 12.13 -5.50
N SER A 75 2.93 12.82 -4.46
CA SER A 75 3.76 13.29 -3.34
C SER A 75 4.41 12.15 -2.55
N PHE A 76 3.69 11.04 -2.37
CA PHE A 76 4.23 9.82 -1.77
C PHE A 76 5.36 9.22 -2.61
N LEU A 77 5.17 9.15 -3.93
CA LEU A 77 6.13 8.57 -4.87
C LEU A 77 7.39 9.42 -5.07
N VAL A 78 7.31 10.74 -4.89
CA VAL A 78 8.47 11.65 -4.90
C VAL A 78 9.57 11.21 -3.92
N LYS A 79 9.19 10.63 -2.79
CA LYS A 79 10.13 10.15 -1.76
C LYS A 79 10.69 8.75 -2.06
N SER A 80 10.39 8.16 -3.23
CA SER A 80 10.80 6.79 -3.59
C SER A 80 12.15 6.78 -4.30
N ASP A 81 12.80 5.62 -4.28
CA ASP A 81 14.00 5.39 -5.08
C ASP A 81 13.68 5.43 -6.58
N ALA A 82 14.68 5.82 -7.39
CA ALA A 82 14.53 5.92 -8.84
C ALA A 82 14.07 4.60 -9.49
N SER A 83 14.48 3.46 -8.93
CA SER A 83 14.11 2.12 -9.39
C SER A 83 12.61 1.82 -9.24
N GLU A 84 11.95 2.40 -8.24
CA GLU A 84 10.51 2.26 -8.04
C GLU A 84 9.72 3.01 -9.13
N ILE A 85 10.15 4.23 -9.44
CA ILE A 85 9.56 5.04 -10.52
C ILE A 85 9.82 4.40 -11.89
N GLU A 86 11.02 3.87 -12.12
CA GLU A 86 11.36 3.17 -13.36
C GLU A 86 10.48 1.93 -13.55
N PHE A 87 10.21 1.17 -12.48
CA PHE A 87 9.29 0.04 -12.54
C PHE A 87 7.87 0.45 -12.93
N LEU A 88 7.33 1.51 -12.33
CA LEU A 88 6.00 2.01 -12.71
C LEU A 88 5.97 2.47 -14.18
N LYS A 89 7.04 3.11 -14.67
CA LYS A 89 7.17 3.48 -16.10
C LYS A 89 7.18 2.24 -17.00
N LYS A 90 7.92 1.19 -16.65
CA LYS A 90 7.93 -0.08 -17.39
C LYS A 90 6.54 -0.72 -17.43
N LEU A 91 5.76 -0.65 -16.34
CA LEU A 91 4.38 -1.12 -16.33
C LEU A 91 3.50 -0.39 -17.37
N LEU A 92 3.73 0.91 -17.61
CA LEU A 92 2.96 1.67 -18.60
C LEU A 92 3.17 1.18 -20.04
N GLU A 93 4.28 0.51 -20.33
CA GLU A 93 4.52 -0.11 -21.65
C GLU A 93 3.55 -1.26 -21.95
N LEU A 94 2.86 -1.80 -20.93
CA LEU A 94 1.83 -2.82 -21.10
C LEU A 94 0.46 -2.25 -21.54
N THR A 95 0.34 -0.95 -21.69
CA THR A 95 -0.91 -0.32 -22.13
C THR A 95 -1.15 -0.64 -23.61
N PRO A 96 -2.28 -1.28 -23.99
CA PRO A 96 -2.54 -1.69 -25.38
C PRO A 96 -2.42 -0.57 -26.41
N SER A 97 -2.85 0.65 -26.04
CA SER A 97 -2.80 1.81 -26.94
C SER A 97 -1.38 2.22 -27.33
N ARG A 98 -0.36 1.95 -26.50
CA ARG A 98 1.04 2.22 -26.86
C ARG A 98 1.57 1.26 -27.92
N LEU A 99 0.94 0.09 -28.04
CA LEU A 99 1.26 -0.94 -29.03
C LEU A 99 0.33 -0.89 -30.25
N GLY A 100 -0.59 0.09 -30.32
CA GLY A 100 -1.59 0.18 -31.39
C GLY A 100 -2.64 -0.93 -31.36
N LEU A 101 -2.87 -1.54 -30.19
CA LEU A 101 -3.79 -2.67 -30.02
C LEU A 101 -5.11 -2.25 -29.39
N ASP A 102 -6.22 -2.85 -29.84
CA ASP A 102 -7.52 -2.70 -29.20
C ASP A 102 -7.69 -3.68 -28.02
N ILE A 103 -8.43 -3.25 -27.00
CA ILE A 103 -8.61 -3.99 -25.74
C ILE A 103 -9.28 -5.35 -25.97
N THR A 104 -10.22 -5.43 -26.91
CA THR A 104 -10.97 -6.66 -27.20
C THR A 104 -10.05 -7.72 -27.82
N SER A 105 -9.21 -7.33 -28.77
CA SER A 105 -8.19 -8.19 -29.35
C SER A 105 -7.18 -8.65 -28.31
N VAL A 106 -6.69 -7.75 -27.45
CA VAL A 106 -5.75 -8.12 -26.38
C VAL A 106 -6.37 -9.10 -25.41
N SER A 107 -7.61 -8.85 -24.96
CA SER A 107 -8.34 -9.77 -24.06
C SER A 107 -8.43 -11.18 -24.63
N ARG A 108 -8.80 -11.31 -25.92
CA ARG A 108 -8.89 -12.61 -26.60
C ARG A 108 -7.52 -13.27 -26.79
N ARG A 109 -6.54 -12.53 -27.32
CA ARG A 109 -5.21 -13.05 -27.66
C ARG A 109 -4.42 -13.46 -26.41
N CYS A 110 -4.49 -12.66 -25.36
CA CYS A 110 -3.79 -12.90 -24.11
C CYS A 110 -4.62 -13.73 -23.12
N MET A 111 -5.84 -14.13 -23.50
CA MET A 111 -6.79 -14.87 -22.68
C MET A 111 -7.01 -14.22 -21.29
N VAL A 112 -7.01 -12.89 -21.23
CA VAL A 112 -7.30 -12.13 -20.01
C VAL A 112 -8.78 -11.78 -20.04
N ASP A 113 -9.49 -12.00 -18.93
CA ASP A 113 -10.88 -11.57 -18.80
C ASP A 113 -11.02 -10.09 -19.17
N HIS A 114 -12.01 -9.77 -20.01
CA HIS A 114 -12.15 -8.43 -20.57
C HIS A 114 -12.36 -7.38 -19.48
N GLN A 115 -13.16 -7.70 -18.45
CA GLN A 115 -13.42 -6.76 -17.36
C GLN A 115 -12.17 -6.51 -16.52
N LYS A 116 -11.41 -7.58 -16.19
CA LYS A 116 -10.10 -7.44 -15.52
C LYS A 116 -9.13 -6.61 -16.35
N LEU A 117 -9.08 -6.82 -17.67
CA LEU A 117 -8.20 -6.06 -18.56
C LEU A 117 -8.57 -4.56 -18.58
N VAL A 118 -9.87 -4.23 -18.64
CA VAL A 118 -10.33 -2.84 -18.56
C VAL A 118 -9.88 -2.18 -17.25
N ASP A 119 -9.94 -2.91 -16.14
CA ASP A 119 -9.49 -2.40 -14.84
C ASP A 119 -7.98 -2.20 -14.77
N VAL A 120 -7.20 -3.14 -15.31
CA VAL A 120 -5.75 -2.99 -15.46
C VAL A 120 -5.40 -1.76 -16.29
N ILE A 121 -6.11 -1.51 -17.39
CA ILE A 121 -5.86 -0.34 -18.24
C ILE A 121 -6.22 0.96 -17.52
N LYS A 122 -7.35 0.99 -16.80
CA LYS A 122 -7.71 2.13 -15.95
C LYS A 122 -6.62 2.39 -14.89
N LEU A 123 -6.10 1.33 -14.27
CA LEU A 123 -5.01 1.41 -13.30
C LEU A 123 -3.76 2.02 -13.94
N LEU A 124 -3.32 1.51 -15.09
CA LEU A 124 -2.15 2.04 -15.79
C LEU A 124 -2.34 3.51 -16.19
N ASN A 125 -3.54 3.90 -16.61
CA ASN A 125 -3.85 5.30 -16.91
C ASN A 125 -3.77 6.20 -15.67
N LEU A 126 -4.33 5.78 -14.52
CA LEU A 126 -4.21 6.55 -13.28
C LEU A 126 -2.76 6.66 -12.82
N ILE A 127 -1.97 5.58 -12.94
CA ILE A 127 -0.54 5.59 -12.61
C ILE A 127 0.25 6.53 -13.54
N LYS A 128 -0.12 6.59 -14.83
CA LYS A 128 0.46 7.54 -15.78
C LYS A 128 0.22 8.98 -15.33
N GLU A 129 -0.99 9.31 -14.89
CA GLU A 129 -1.30 10.64 -14.36
C GLU A 129 -0.54 10.94 -13.06
N VAL A 130 -0.45 9.99 -12.15
CA VAL A 130 0.39 10.14 -10.94
C VAL A 130 1.85 10.45 -11.27
N ILE A 131 2.45 9.71 -12.21
CA ILE A 131 3.84 9.92 -12.61
C ILE A 131 4.00 11.30 -13.26
N SER A 132 3.02 11.77 -14.03
CA SER A 132 3.05 13.10 -14.65
C SER A 132 2.96 14.22 -13.60
N LEU A 133 2.28 13.98 -12.48
CA LEU A 133 2.14 14.91 -11.36
C LEU A 133 3.34 14.92 -10.40
N ALA A 134 4.12 13.82 -10.30
CA ALA A 134 5.23 13.70 -9.34
C ALA A 134 6.28 14.84 -9.43
N PRO A 135 6.70 15.33 -10.61
CA PRO A 135 7.61 16.48 -10.71
C PRO A 135 7.05 17.76 -10.10
N ILE A 136 5.72 17.93 -10.14
CA ILE A 136 5.00 19.12 -9.66
C ILE A 136 4.73 19.01 -8.15
N ALA A 137 4.50 17.79 -7.65
CA ALA A 137 4.27 17.52 -6.23
C ALA A 137 5.46 17.90 -5.33
N ASN A 138 6.69 17.89 -5.85
CA ASN A 138 7.88 18.38 -5.15
C ASN A 138 7.78 19.87 -4.73
N GLN A 139 7.01 20.67 -5.47
CA GLN A 139 6.90 22.12 -5.25
C GLN A 139 5.71 22.48 -4.35
N MET A 140 4.71 21.60 -4.27
CA MET A 140 3.56 21.76 -3.40
C MET A 140 3.71 20.79 -2.24
N GLN A 141 4.27 21.24 -1.11
CA GLN A 141 4.05 20.53 0.15
C GLN A 141 2.55 20.55 0.42
N ILE A 142 1.85 19.50 -0.02
CA ILE A 142 0.43 19.32 0.25
C ILE A 142 0.33 19.06 1.76
N SER A 143 0.11 20.12 2.53
CA SER A 143 -0.20 20.08 3.95
C SER A 143 -1.64 19.59 4.16
N GLU A 144 -1.96 18.39 3.67
CA GLU A 144 -3.28 17.77 3.88
C GLU A 144 -3.35 16.90 5.13
N SER A 145 -2.29 16.84 5.95
CA SER A 145 -2.24 16.06 7.19
C SER A 145 -3.30 16.46 8.24
N GLN A 146 -4.12 17.49 7.99
CA GLN A 146 -5.10 18.00 8.94
C GLN A 146 -6.53 18.20 8.41
N LYS A 147 -6.90 17.80 7.18
CA LYS A 147 -8.34 17.73 6.82
C LYS A 147 -8.97 16.45 7.39
N LYS A 148 -9.15 16.47 8.71
CA LYS A 148 -9.91 15.51 9.51
C LYS A 148 -11.27 15.21 8.87
N SER A 149 -11.61 13.92 8.74
CA SER A 149 -12.94 13.31 8.49
C SER A 149 -13.41 12.95 7.07
N ARG A 150 -12.77 13.36 5.97
CA ARG A 150 -13.37 13.13 4.63
C ARG A 150 -12.60 12.28 3.64
N THR A 151 -11.32 12.02 3.85
CA THR A 151 -10.57 11.24 2.88
C THR A 151 -10.77 9.75 3.18
N PRO A 152 -11.39 8.98 2.27
CA PRO A 152 -11.53 7.55 2.45
C PRO A 152 -10.13 6.91 2.50
N CYS A 153 -10.03 5.76 3.18
CA CYS A 153 -8.77 5.04 3.34
C CYS A 153 -8.93 3.61 2.89
N LEU A 154 -7.91 3.08 2.24
CA LEU A 154 -7.88 1.68 1.86
C LEU A 154 -7.83 0.82 3.11
N ASN A 155 -8.95 0.16 3.41
CA ASN A 155 -9.18 -0.66 4.60
C ASN A 155 -9.33 -2.16 4.31
N ASP A 156 -9.05 -2.56 3.07
CA ASP A 156 -9.22 -3.92 2.55
C ASP A 156 -7.84 -4.59 2.37
N ASP A 157 -7.55 -5.57 3.23
CA ASP A 157 -6.30 -6.30 3.25
C ASP A 157 -6.05 -7.10 1.95
N GLU A 158 -7.09 -7.45 1.19
CA GLU A 158 -6.98 -8.19 -0.09
C GLU A 158 -6.47 -7.31 -1.25
N MET A 159 -6.59 -5.99 -1.10
CA MET A 159 -6.07 -5.00 -2.06
C MET A 159 -4.61 -4.67 -1.82
N LEU A 160 -4.05 -5.09 -0.68
CA LEU A 160 -2.66 -4.81 -0.32
C LEU A 160 -1.71 -5.88 -0.88
N PRO A 161 -0.49 -5.50 -1.28
CA PRO A 161 0.53 -6.45 -1.71
C PRO A 161 0.92 -7.41 -0.58
N SER A 162 1.52 -8.54 -0.93
CA SER A 162 2.23 -9.38 0.06
C SER A 162 3.35 -8.56 0.70
N THR A 163 3.44 -8.63 2.03
CA THR A 163 4.31 -7.77 2.81
C THR A 163 5.57 -8.48 3.30
N ASN A 164 5.68 -9.80 3.18
CA ASN A 164 6.77 -10.60 3.74
C ASN A 164 8.18 -10.07 3.44
N ALA A 165 8.45 -9.76 2.17
CA ALA A 165 9.78 -9.30 1.73
C ALA A 165 10.08 -7.83 2.12
N ILE A 166 9.05 -7.05 2.45
CA ILE A 166 9.12 -5.60 2.68
C ILE A 166 8.58 -5.18 4.05
N ALA A 167 8.31 -6.14 4.94
CA ALA A 167 7.62 -5.91 6.20
C ALA A 167 8.42 -4.95 7.11
N ASP A 168 9.75 -5.05 7.11
CA ASP A 168 10.63 -4.11 7.81
C ASP A 168 10.48 -2.69 7.27
N THR A 169 10.52 -2.52 5.95
CA THR A 169 10.36 -1.21 5.30
C THR A 169 8.98 -0.61 5.57
N LEU A 170 7.92 -1.42 5.48
CA LEU A 170 6.55 -1.00 5.77
C LEU A 170 6.37 -0.62 7.24
N THR A 171 6.96 -1.38 8.16
CA THR A 171 6.94 -1.07 9.59
C THR A 171 7.62 0.26 9.88
N LYS A 172 8.77 0.52 9.24
CA LYS A 172 9.47 1.81 9.33
C LYS A 172 8.63 2.97 8.78
N MET A 173 7.91 2.75 7.67
CA MET A 173 6.99 3.75 7.11
C MET A 173 5.83 4.05 8.08
N ILE A 174 5.18 3.00 8.62
CA ILE A 174 4.12 3.15 9.63
C ILE A 174 4.64 3.92 10.84
N TYR A 175 5.80 3.53 11.37
CA TYR A 175 6.42 4.20 12.50
C TYR A 175 6.68 5.68 12.21
N SER A 176 7.27 6.00 11.06
CA SER A 176 7.56 7.39 10.69
C SER A 176 6.30 8.25 10.66
N GLU A 177 5.18 7.70 10.16
CA GLU A 177 3.92 8.43 10.10
C GLU A 177 3.24 8.54 11.48
N LEU A 178 3.28 7.48 12.29
CA LEU A 178 2.81 7.51 13.68
C LEU A 178 3.63 8.49 14.54
N GLU A 179 4.93 8.62 14.29
CA GLU A 179 5.81 9.56 14.99
C GLU A 179 5.42 11.02 14.68
N ASN A 180 5.03 11.31 13.43
CA ASN A 180 4.47 12.62 13.06
C ASN A 180 3.14 12.90 13.81
N MET A 181 2.34 11.87 14.05
CA MET A 181 1.08 11.97 14.82
C MET A 181 1.29 11.98 16.34
N LYS A 182 2.48 11.60 16.85
CA LYS A 182 2.80 11.56 18.28
C LYS A 182 2.50 12.88 18.99
N LYS A 183 2.79 14.02 18.34
CA LYS A 183 2.51 15.37 18.88
C LYS A 183 1.02 15.71 18.91
N LEU A 184 0.20 15.06 18.09
CA LEU A 184 -1.23 15.33 17.98
C LEU A 184 -2.07 14.51 18.97
N LEU A 185 -1.55 13.33 19.37
CA LEU A 185 -2.28 12.38 20.21
C LEU A 185 -2.10 12.64 21.72
N ASP A 186 -0.98 13.26 22.12
CA ASP A 186 -0.63 13.63 23.51
C ASP A 186 -0.99 12.57 24.57
N ASP A 187 -0.79 11.30 24.23
CA ASP A 187 -1.04 10.15 25.11
C ASP A 187 0.30 9.63 25.64
N PRO A 188 0.56 9.72 26.97
CA PRO A 188 1.83 9.28 27.56
C PRO A 188 2.17 7.81 27.28
N TYR A 189 1.15 6.96 27.17
CA TYR A 189 1.33 5.53 26.87
C TYR A 189 1.65 5.33 25.39
N PHE A 190 0.96 6.03 24.49
CA PHE A 190 1.30 6.04 23.06
C PHE A 190 2.74 6.52 22.83
N ILE A 191 3.12 7.60 23.53
CA ILE A 191 4.47 8.17 23.48
C ILE A 191 5.51 7.13 23.93
N HIS A 192 5.26 6.44 25.04
CA HIS A 192 6.14 5.41 25.57
C HIS A 192 6.32 4.24 24.61
N VAL A 193 5.22 3.74 24.03
CA VAL A 193 5.26 2.69 22.99
C VAL A 193 6.11 3.15 21.82
N MET A 194 5.83 4.34 21.28
CA MET A 194 6.59 4.89 20.15
C MET A 194 8.09 5.03 20.47
N ASP A 195 8.46 5.39 21.70
CA ASP A 195 9.87 5.48 22.09
C ASP A 195 10.57 4.10 22.11
N ILE A 196 9.88 3.05 22.55
CA ILE A 196 10.41 1.68 22.51
C ILE A 196 10.55 1.22 21.05
N MET A 197 9.52 1.45 20.23
CA MET A 197 9.57 1.15 18.80
C MET A 197 10.75 1.85 18.11
N GLY A 198 10.89 3.15 18.36
CA GLY A 198 11.92 3.99 17.76
C GLY A 198 13.33 3.54 18.11
N LYS A 199 13.57 3.09 19.35
CA LYS A 199 14.88 2.53 19.75
C LYS A 199 15.23 1.30 18.93
N LYS A 200 14.31 0.35 18.78
CA LYS A 200 14.51 -0.88 17.99
C LYS A 200 14.73 -0.59 16.50
N ILE A 201 13.94 0.32 15.93
CA ILE A 201 14.08 0.74 14.52
C ILE A 201 15.44 1.40 14.27
N LYS A 202 15.88 2.29 15.15
CA LYS A 202 17.17 3.02 15.03
C LYS A 202 18.38 2.10 15.12
N VAL A 203 18.30 1.04 15.92
CA VAL A 203 19.37 0.02 16.05
C VAL A 203 19.44 -0.89 14.80
N GLY A 204 18.44 -0.85 13.93
CA GLY A 204 18.49 -1.47 12.59
C GLY A 204 18.35 -2.99 12.57
N GLN A 205 17.86 -3.60 13.66
CA GLN A 205 17.71 -5.06 13.78
C GLN A 205 16.27 -5.44 14.14
N LEU A 206 15.31 -5.15 13.25
CA LEU A 206 13.95 -5.66 13.42
C LEU A 206 13.89 -7.12 13.00
N LYS A 207 13.68 -8.01 13.96
CA LYS A 207 13.36 -9.41 13.65
C LYS A 207 11.91 -9.52 13.20
N PRO A 208 11.54 -10.56 12.43
CA PRO A 208 10.14 -10.80 12.08
C PRO A 208 9.21 -10.85 13.31
N SER A 209 9.65 -11.43 14.43
CA SER A 209 8.88 -11.45 15.68
C SER A 209 8.64 -10.05 16.26
N ASP A 210 9.62 -9.14 16.17
CA ASP A 210 9.48 -7.75 16.58
C ASP A 210 8.44 -7.02 15.72
N ILE A 211 8.47 -7.26 14.40
CA ILE A 211 7.51 -6.65 13.46
C ILE A 211 6.09 -7.11 13.76
N VAL A 212 5.89 -8.41 13.96
CA VAL A 212 4.57 -8.97 14.32
C VAL A 212 4.10 -8.40 15.67
N ALA A 213 4.98 -8.32 16.67
CA ALA A 213 4.66 -7.73 17.97
C ALA A 213 4.28 -6.24 17.83
N PHE A 214 4.99 -5.47 16.99
CA PHE A 214 4.63 -4.09 16.69
C PHE A 214 3.26 -3.96 16.05
N SER A 215 2.95 -4.79 15.05
CA SER A 215 1.63 -4.80 14.42
C SER A 215 0.53 -5.03 15.47
N LEU A 216 0.72 -5.98 16.39
CA LEU A 216 -0.22 -6.25 17.48
C LEU A 216 -0.40 -5.05 18.43
N VAL A 217 0.70 -4.41 18.81
CA VAL A 217 0.67 -3.20 19.66
C VAL A 217 -0.11 -2.07 18.98
N ILE A 218 0.17 -1.79 17.70
CA ILE A 218 -0.52 -0.75 16.94
C ILE A 218 -2.02 -1.07 16.82
N LEU A 219 -2.37 -2.32 16.49
CA LEU A 219 -3.77 -2.76 16.42
C LEU A 219 -4.48 -2.60 17.77
N ALA A 220 -3.82 -2.91 18.89
CA ALA A 220 -4.37 -2.71 20.23
C ALA A 220 -4.61 -1.22 20.54
N ILE A 221 -3.69 -0.35 20.15
CA ILE A 221 -3.82 1.11 20.29
C ILE A 221 -5.02 1.62 19.48
N LEU A 222 -5.10 1.24 18.20
CA LEU A 222 -6.20 1.65 17.32
C LEU A 222 -7.55 1.16 17.85
N ARG A 223 -7.62 -0.07 18.36
CA ARG A 223 -8.82 -0.62 19.00
C ARG A 223 -9.24 0.13 20.25
N TYR A 224 -8.28 0.63 21.04
CA TYR A 224 -8.57 1.48 22.20
C TYR A 224 -9.12 2.85 21.79
N ARG A 225 -8.73 3.34 20.61
CA ARG A 225 -9.12 4.63 20.03
C ARG A 225 -10.17 4.46 18.92
N LYS A 226 -11.27 3.75 19.20
CA LYS A 226 -12.33 3.34 18.24
C LYS A 226 -12.86 4.43 17.30
N GLU A 227 -12.71 5.70 17.65
CA GLU A 227 -13.20 6.84 16.86
C GLU A 227 -12.19 7.36 15.83
N MET A 228 -10.96 6.85 15.82
CA MET A 228 -9.88 7.38 14.98
C MET A 228 -9.49 6.38 13.88
N GLN A 229 -10.02 6.60 12.68
CA GLN A 229 -9.43 6.01 11.49
C GLN A 229 -8.12 6.73 11.16
N VAL A 230 -7.02 5.98 11.14
CA VAL A 230 -5.68 6.54 10.89
C VAL A 230 -5.23 6.13 9.50
N CYS A 231 -4.99 7.13 8.66
CA CYS A 231 -4.62 6.92 7.27
C CYS A 231 -3.23 7.47 7.02
N ILE A 232 -2.34 6.59 6.57
CA ILE A 232 -0.98 6.96 6.18
C ILE A 232 -0.92 7.17 4.68
N GLU A 233 0.04 7.96 4.20
CA GLU A 233 0.27 8.12 2.77
C GLU A 233 0.53 6.76 2.11
N PRO A 234 -0.04 6.48 0.91
CA PRO A 234 -0.82 7.40 0.07
C PRO A 234 -2.35 7.42 0.30
N GLY A 235 -2.84 6.96 1.44
CA GLY A 235 -4.27 6.81 1.75
C GLY A 235 -4.63 5.42 2.26
N ILE A 236 -3.70 4.76 2.94
CA ILE A 236 -3.84 3.38 3.42
C ILE A 236 -4.16 3.40 4.89
N ASP A 237 -5.15 2.62 5.28
CA ASP A 237 -5.55 2.46 6.68
C ASP A 237 -4.46 1.68 7.44
N VAL A 238 -4.01 2.24 8.58
CA VAL A 238 -2.96 1.62 9.39
C VAL A 238 -3.40 0.28 9.95
N GLU A 239 -4.69 0.12 10.28
CA GLU A 239 -5.21 -1.15 10.79
C GLU A 239 -5.11 -2.23 9.71
N ALA A 240 -5.57 -1.93 8.49
CA ALA A 240 -5.51 -2.86 7.37
C ALA A 240 -4.07 -3.27 7.04
N LEU A 241 -3.15 -2.29 6.98
CA LEU A 241 -1.73 -2.58 6.72
C LEU A 241 -1.09 -3.40 7.85
N CYS A 242 -1.38 -3.10 9.12
CA CYS A 242 -0.88 -3.88 10.25
C CYS A 242 -1.43 -5.30 10.28
N ARG A 243 -2.73 -5.49 9.99
CA ARG A 243 -3.32 -6.83 9.88
C ARG A 243 -2.67 -7.62 8.75
N LYS A 244 -2.43 -6.97 7.61
CA LYS A 244 -1.75 -7.61 6.47
C LYS A 244 -0.32 -8.06 6.82
N ILE A 245 0.49 -7.18 7.43
CA ILE A 245 1.85 -7.51 7.90
C ILE A 245 1.82 -8.65 8.91
N TYR A 246 0.93 -8.56 9.90
CA TYR A 246 0.77 -9.60 10.92
C TYR A 246 0.46 -10.96 10.29
N ASN A 247 -0.59 -11.03 9.46
CA ASN A 247 -1.05 -12.29 8.86
C ASN A 247 0.02 -12.91 7.94
N ASP A 248 0.65 -12.08 7.10
CA ASP A 248 1.67 -12.56 6.16
C ASP A 248 2.88 -13.14 6.92
N LEU A 249 3.37 -12.46 7.97
CA LEU A 249 4.54 -12.91 8.73
C LEU A 249 4.24 -14.11 9.65
N ILE A 250 3.07 -14.14 10.30
CA ILE A 250 2.64 -15.32 11.09
C ILE A 250 2.61 -16.57 10.20
N TYR A 251 2.12 -16.43 8.95
CA TYR A 251 2.09 -17.54 8.00
C TYR A 251 3.48 -18.09 7.65
N THR A 252 4.54 -17.28 7.81
CA THR A 252 5.93 -17.71 7.63
C THR A 252 6.57 -18.31 8.89
N GLY A 253 5.82 -18.40 10.00
CA GLY A 253 6.29 -18.96 11.26
C GLY A 253 6.90 -17.94 12.24
N ALA A 254 6.73 -16.64 12.00
CA ALA A 254 7.15 -15.63 12.97
C ALA A 254 6.29 -15.74 14.24
N ASP A 255 6.94 -15.80 15.42
CA ASP A 255 6.24 -15.86 16.71
C ASP A 255 6.45 -14.55 17.48
N PRO A 256 5.40 -13.74 17.70
CA PRO A 256 5.52 -12.46 18.40
C PRO A 256 5.93 -12.64 19.87
N THR A 257 5.62 -13.78 20.51
CA THR A 257 5.92 -14.01 21.94
C THR A 257 7.42 -14.02 22.26
N THR A 258 8.25 -14.24 21.23
CA THR A 258 9.71 -14.20 21.33
C THR A 258 10.30 -12.79 21.32
N SER A 259 9.46 -11.77 21.09
CA SER A 259 9.85 -10.36 21.15
C SER A 259 9.58 -9.78 22.54
N ASP A 260 10.54 -9.02 23.07
CA ASP A 260 10.40 -8.19 24.27
C ASP A 260 9.32 -7.10 24.12
N ILE A 261 8.92 -6.76 22.89
CA ILE A 261 7.82 -5.83 22.61
C ILE A 261 6.46 -6.47 22.94
N TYR A 262 6.34 -7.79 22.88
CA TYR A 262 5.07 -8.48 23.09
C TYR A 262 4.50 -8.27 24.49
N ALA A 263 5.35 -8.05 25.48
CA ALA A 263 4.92 -7.68 26.83
C ALA A 263 4.08 -6.39 26.85
N LEU A 264 4.40 -5.41 25.99
CA LEU A 264 3.62 -4.17 25.85
C LEU A 264 2.23 -4.45 25.28
N TYR A 265 2.13 -5.36 24.31
CA TYR A 265 0.84 -5.79 23.77
C TYR A 265 -0.02 -6.48 24.84
N GLN A 266 0.59 -7.36 25.66
CA GLN A 266 -0.12 -8.01 26.76
C GLN A 266 -0.63 -6.99 27.78
N GLU A 267 0.19 -6.02 28.15
CA GLU A 267 -0.19 -4.94 29.07
C GLU A 267 -1.35 -4.09 28.50
N LEU A 268 -1.25 -3.66 27.24
CA LEU A 268 -2.31 -2.94 26.51
C LEU A 268 -3.62 -3.72 26.49
N SER A 269 -3.53 -5.01 26.18
CA SER A 269 -4.69 -5.89 26.06
C SER A 269 -5.41 -6.02 27.40
N MET A 270 -4.67 -6.24 28.49
CA MET A 270 -5.26 -6.28 29.84
C MET A 270 -5.92 -4.96 30.24
N ARG A 271 -5.24 -3.82 30.00
CA ARG A 271 -5.81 -2.49 30.30
C ARG A 271 -7.07 -2.18 29.49
N SER A 272 -7.15 -2.65 28.24
CA SER A 272 -8.32 -2.48 27.38
C SER A 272 -9.54 -3.28 27.87
N ILE A 273 -9.31 -4.38 28.59
CA ILE A 273 -10.36 -5.20 29.21
C ILE A 273 -10.88 -4.52 30.49
N ILE A 274 -10.00 -3.89 31.27
CA ILE A 274 -10.35 -3.23 32.56
C ILE A 274 -11.12 -1.92 32.37
N ARG A 275 -10.97 -1.24 31.22
CA ARG A 275 -11.63 0.06 30.93
C ARG A 275 -12.95 -0.04 30.15
N LYS A 276 -13.45 -1.26 29.87
CA LYS A 276 -14.81 -1.48 29.36
C LYS A 276 -15.78 -1.66 30.52
#